data_AF-B3G0S3-F1
#
_entry.id   AF-B3G0S3-F1
#
_cell.length_a   1.000
_cell.length_b   1.000
_cell.length_c   1.000
_cell.angle_alpha   90.00
_cell.angle_beta   90.00
_cell.angle_gamma   90.00
#
_symmetry.space_group_name_H-M   'P 1'
#
loop_
_entity.id
_entity.type
_entity.pdbx_description
1 polymer ?
#
loop_
_entity_poly.entity_id
_entity_poly.type
_entity_poly.pdbx_seq_one_letter_code
_entity_poly.pdbx_strand_id
1 'polypeptide(L)'
;AAPIFEEGMEVEVFTRTNDRETCGWWVGIIKMRKAEIYAVAYIGFETSYTEICELGRLRAKNSNPPITAKTFYQFTLPVPEELREEAQKDGIHKEFQRTIDAGVCNYSRDLDALIVISKFEHTQKRASMLK
;
A
#
# COMPACT_ATOMS: atom_id res chain seq x y z
N ALA A 1 -21.17 -7.99 8.99
CA ALA A 1 -21.83 -8.68 7.85
C ALA A 1 -20.81 -8.77 6.73
N ALA A 2 -20.72 -9.90 6.03
CA ALA A 2 -19.91 -9.98 4.81
C ALA A 2 -20.49 -9.02 3.75
N PRO A 3 -19.66 -8.32 2.95
CA PRO A 3 -20.16 -7.47 1.89
C PRO A 3 -20.99 -8.32 0.91
N ILE A 4 -22.22 -7.88 0.66
CA ILE A 4 -23.09 -8.50 -0.34
C ILE A 4 -22.77 -7.83 -1.67
N PHE A 5 -22.31 -8.61 -2.64
CA PHE A 5 -22.10 -8.13 -4.00
C PHE A 5 -23.33 -8.42 -4.87
N GLU A 6 -23.69 -7.47 -5.71
CA GLU A 6 -24.87 -7.52 -6.57
C GLU A 6 -24.51 -7.27 -8.03
N GLU A 7 -25.42 -7.65 -8.92
CA GLU A 7 -25.27 -7.40 -10.35
C GLU A 7 -25.17 -5.90 -10.63
N GLY A 8 -24.27 -5.52 -11.55
CA GLY A 8 -23.97 -4.14 -11.90
C GLY A 8 -22.93 -3.45 -11.01
N MET A 9 -22.54 -4.04 -9.87
CA MET A 9 -21.50 -3.45 -9.01
C MET A 9 -20.10 -3.55 -9.62
N GLU A 10 -19.32 -2.47 -9.48
CA GLU A 10 -17.88 -2.51 -9.71
C GLU A 10 -17.15 -3.14 -8.52
N VAL A 11 -16.35 -4.15 -8.81
CA VAL A 11 -15.59 -4.94 -7.83
C VAL A 11 -14.15 -5.12 -8.30
N GLU A 12 -13.31 -5.57 -7.39
CA GLU A 12 -11.97 -6.04 -7.73
C GLU A 12 -11.88 -7.56 -7.52
N VAL A 13 -11.39 -8.26 -8.53
CA VAL A 13 -11.16 -9.71 -8.53
C VAL A 13 -9.69 -9.98 -8.28
N PHE A 14 -9.38 -10.83 -7.31
CA PHE A 14 -8.03 -11.33 -7.10
C PHE A 14 -7.71 -12.41 -8.15
N THR A 15 -6.88 -12.07 -9.12
CA THR A 15 -6.54 -12.96 -10.24
C THR A 15 -5.13 -12.72 -10.76
N ARG A 16 -4.65 -13.60 -11.64
CA ARG A 16 -3.36 -13.50 -12.34
C ARG A 16 -3.58 -13.78 -13.83
N THR A 17 -2.73 -13.23 -14.69
CA THR A 17 -2.82 -13.44 -16.15
C THR A 17 -2.40 -14.86 -16.54
N ASN A 18 -1.40 -15.41 -15.85
CA ASN A 18 -0.85 -16.74 -16.09
C ASN A 18 -0.18 -17.29 -14.81
N ASP A 19 0.18 -18.57 -14.82
CA ASP A 19 0.74 -19.26 -13.64
C ASP A 19 2.14 -18.78 -13.21
N ARG A 20 2.82 -17.99 -14.04
CA ARG A 20 4.14 -17.42 -13.72
C ARG A 20 4.05 -16.08 -13.00
N GLU A 21 2.89 -15.42 -13.07
CA GLU A 21 2.68 -14.11 -12.47
C GLU A 21 2.08 -14.20 -11.05
N THR A 22 2.39 -13.19 -10.24
CA THR A 22 1.73 -12.99 -8.95
C THR A 22 0.30 -12.51 -9.14
N CYS A 23 -0.62 -12.97 -8.29
CA CYS A 23 -1.97 -12.44 -8.28
C CYS A 23 -2.00 -10.95 -7.94
N GLY A 24 -2.93 -10.23 -8.56
CA GLY A 24 -3.25 -8.83 -8.30
C GLY A 24 -4.76 -8.61 -8.26
N TRP A 25 -5.16 -7.36 -8.00
CA TRP A 25 -6.56 -6.96 -7.96
C TRP A 25 -6.94 -6.27 -9.27
N TRP A 26 -7.90 -6.85 -9.97
CA TRP A 26 -8.34 -6.39 -11.28
C TRP A 26 -9.78 -5.90 -11.23
N VAL A 27 -10.03 -4.71 -11.78
CA VAL A 27 -11.36 -4.08 -11.73
C VAL A 27 -12.29 -4.74 -12.75
N GLY A 28 -13.50 -5.07 -12.31
CA GLY A 28 -14.55 -5.67 -13.14
C GLY A 28 -15.95 -5.26 -12.70
N ILE A 29 -16.94 -5.59 -13.52
CA ILE A 29 -18.36 -5.38 -13.24
C ILE A 29 -19.03 -6.73 -13.12
N ILE A 30 -19.81 -6.95 -12.06
CA ILE A 30 -20.62 -8.17 -11.92
C ILE A 30 -21.73 -8.15 -12.95
N LYS A 31 -21.71 -9.12 -13.86
CA LYS A 31 -22.74 -9.31 -14.89
C LYS A 31 -23.84 -10.27 -14.45
N MET A 32 -23.54 -11.17 -13.52
CA MET A 32 -24.50 -12.11 -12.97
C MET A 32 -24.01 -12.61 -11.63
N ARG A 33 -24.95 -12.89 -10.73
CA ARG A 33 -24.70 -13.62 -9.49
C ARG A 33 -25.65 -14.80 -9.38
N LYS A 34 -25.12 -15.98 -9.02
CA LYS A 34 -25.91 -17.14 -8.61
C LYS A 34 -25.29 -17.76 -7.36
N ALA A 35 -26.00 -17.67 -6.23
CA ALA A 35 -25.49 -18.04 -4.92
C ALA A 35 -24.15 -17.33 -4.58
N GLU A 36 -23.05 -18.07 -4.48
CA GLU A 36 -21.69 -17.58 -4.20
C GLU A 36 -20.78 -17.54 -5.44
N ILE A 37 -21.36 -17.74 -6.62
CA ILE A 37 -20.68 -17.70 -7.91
C ILE A 37 -21.07 -16.41 -8.65
N TYR A 38 -20.06 -15.72 -9.18
CA TYR A 38 -20.19 -14.42 -9.84
C TYR A 38 -19.57 -14.49 -11.23
N ALA A 39 -20.29 -13.99 -12.23
CA ALA A 39 -19.71 -13.71 -13.54
C ALA A 39 -19.27 -12.25 -13.57
N VAL A 40 -17.97 -12.01 -13.68
CA VAL A 40 -17.38 -10.67 -13.65
C VAL A 40 -16.73 -10.36 -14.99
N ALA A 41 -17.14 -9.26 -15.61
CA ALA A 41 -16.53 -8.75 -16.84
C ALA A 41 -15.47 -7.70 -16.49
N TYR A 42 -14.23 -7.89 -16.92
CA TYR A 42 -13.14 -6.97 -16.64
C TYR A 42 -13.27 -5.66 -17.43
N ILE A 43 -12.88 -4.55 -16.79
CA ILE A 43 -12.87 -3.21 -17.40
C ILE A 43 -11.48 -2.91 -17.98
N GLY A 44 -11.41 -2.19 -19.09
CA GLY A 44 -10.15 -1.66 -19.65
C GLY A 44 -9.50 -2.53 -20.73
N PHE A 45 -10.13 -3.65 -21.12
CA PHE A 45 -9.72 -4.46 -22.27
C PHE A 45 -10.56 -4.09 -23.51
N GLU A 46 -9.94 -4.11 -24.70
CA GLU A 46 -10.64 -3.88 -25.97
C GLU A 46 -11.71 -4.95 -26.25
N THR A 47 -11.41 -6.20 -25.87
CA THR A 47 -12.37 -7.31 -25.91
C THR A 47 -12.85 -7.59 -24.49
N SER A 48 -14.17 -7.66 -24.31
CA SER A 48 -14.75 -8.01 -23.02
C SER A 48 -14.37 -9.44 -22.62
N TYR A 49 -13.61 -9.59 -21.53
CA TYR A 49 -13.30 -10.88 -20.92
C TYR A 49 -14.16 -11.06 -19.67
N THR A 50 -14.93 -12.14 -19.61
CA THR A 50 -15.79 -12.49 -18.47
C THR A 50 -15.25 -13.73 -17.78
N GLU A 51 -14.99 -13.62 -16.49
CA GLU A 51 -14.54 -14.72 -15.64
C GLU A 51 -15.64 -15.13 -14.66
N ILE A 52 -15.79 -16.43 -14.43
CA ILE A 52 -16.61 -16.95 -13.35
C ILE A 52 -15.71 -17.12 -12.12
N CYS A 53 -16.01 -16.40 -11.05
CA CYS A 53 -15.24 -16.45 -9.80
C CYS A 53 -16.14 -16.60 -8.57
N GLU A 54 -15.56 -17.14 -7.50
CA GLU A 54 -16.21 -17.31 -6.21
C GLU A 54 -16.11 -16.04 -5.35
N LEU A 55 -17.02 -15.91 -4.37
CA LEU A 55 -17.06 -14.77 -3.43
C LEU A 55 -15.70 -14.48 -2.77
N GLY A 56 -14.94 -15.51 -2.41
CA GLY A 56 -13.65 -15.36 -1.72
C GLY A 56 -12.57 -14.62 -2.50
N ARG A 57 -12.74 -14.45 -3.81
CA ARG A 57 -11.82 -13.70 -4.69
C ARG A 57 -12.25 -12.26 -4.94
N LEU A 58 -13.43 -11.86 -4.45
CA LEU A 58 -13.98 -10.53 -4.67
C LEU A 58 -13.73 -9.61 -3.48
N ARG A 59 -13.45 -8.34 -3.79
CA ARG A 59 -13.55 -7.25 -2.82
C ARG A 59 -14.23 -6.04 -3.43
N ALA A 60 -14.73 -5.15 -2.59
CA ALA A 60 -15.19 -3.84 -3.04
C ALA A 60 -14.04 -3.08 -3.71
N LYS A 61 -14.36 -2.37 -4.79
CA LYS A 61 -13.39 -1.51 -5.47
C LYS A 61 -12.72 -0.55 -4.47
N ASN A 62 -11.40 -0.43 -4.56
CA ASN A 62 -10.65 0.45 -3.67
C ASN A 62 -11.06 1.91 -3.90
N SER A 63 -11.60 2.56 -2.86
CA SER A 63 -12.02 3.96 -2.89
C SER A 63 -10.91 4.94 -2.52
N ASN A 64 -9.73 4.46 -2.15
CA ASN A 64 -8.60 5.32 -1.83
C ASN A 64 -8.18 6.12 -3.07
N PRO A 65 -7.97 7.45 -2.94
CA PRO A 65 -7.54 8.26 -4.06
C PRO A 65 -6.11 7.88 -4.52
N PRO A 66 -5.74 8.22 -5.76
CA PRO A 66 -4.36 8.08 -6.23
C PRO A 66 -3.36 8.84 -5.36
N ILE A 67 -2.10 8.39 -5.41
CA ILE A 67 -0.97 9.06 -4.76
C ILE A 67 -0.75 10.42 -5.44
N THR A 68 -0.44 11.42 -4.62
CA THR A 68 -0.07 12.79 -5.05
C THR A 68 1.28 13.17 -4.47
N ALA A 69 1.84 14.31 -4.92
CA ALA A 69 3.08 14.86 -4.35
C ALA A 69 2.99 15.16 -2.83
N LYS A 70 1.78 15.23 -2.26
CA LYS A 70 1.54 15.46 -0.82
C LYS A 70 1.18 14.20 -0.05
N THR A 71 1.22 13.03 -0.69
CA THR A 71 0.87 11.75 -0.04
C THR A 71 2.02 11.21 0.81
N PHE A 72 3.27 11.49 0.44
CA PHE A 72 4.46 11.07 1.17
C PHE A 72 5.41 12.24 1.39
N TYR A 73 5.99 12.28 2.57
CA TYR A 73 7.00 13.25 3.00
C TYR A 73 8.29 12.48 3.28
N GLN A 74 9.38 12.90 2.63
CA GLN A 74 10.70 12.31 2.81
C GLN A 74 11.70 13.39 3.22
N PHE A 75 12.49 13.10 4.24
CA PHE A 75 13.59 13.98 4.68
C PHE A 75 14.69 13.17 5.36
N THR A 76 15.84 13.79 5.56
CA THR A 76 17.01 13.18 6.21
C THR A 76 17.34 13.85 7.54
N LEU A 77 17.87 13.06 8.48
CA LEU A 77 18.40 13.55 9.75
C LEU A 77 19.88 13.13 9.84
N PRO A 78 20.84 14.08 9.84
CA PRO A 78 22.25 13.73 9.94
C PRO A 78 22.54 13.04 11.28
N VAL A 79 23.37 12.00 11.24
CA VAL A 79 23.80 11.26 12.43
C VAL A 79 25.24 11.69 12.79
N PRO A 80 25.48 12.14 14.04
CA PRO A 80 26.82 12.45 14.53
C PRO A 80 27.78 11.27 14.35
N GLU A 81 29.04 11.54 14.04
CA GLU A 81 30.05 10.52 13.71
C GLU A 81 30.17 9.45 14.80
N GLU A 82 30.16 9.89 16.05
CA GLU A 82 30.24 9.07 17.25
C GLU A 82 29.04 8.11 17.43
N LEU A 83 27.90 8.38 16.79
CA LEU A 83 26.70 7.54 16.87
C LEU A 83 26.50 6.64 15.64
N ARG A 84 27.32 6.77 14.59
CA ARG A 84 27.12 6.05 13.32
C ARG A 84 27.26 4.54 13.44
N GLU A 85 28.14 4.04 14.30
CA GLU A 85 28.27 2.60 14.54
C GLU A 85 27.00 2.03 15.18
N GLU A 86 26.46 2.71 16.19
CA GLU A 86 25.23 2.31 16.88
C GLU A 86 24.00 2.42 15.97
N ALA A 87 23.95 3.47 15.15
CA ALA A 87 22.83 3.73 14.24
C ALA A 87 22.63 2.65 13.17
N GLN A 88 23.62 1.79 12.93
CA GLN A 88 23.53 0.68 11.99
C GLN A 88 22.80 -0.54 12.56
N LYS A 89 22.57 -0.60 13.88
CA LYS A 89 21.94 -1.76 14.50
C LYS A 89 20.47 -1.86 14.11
N ASP A 90 20.07 -3.06 13.72
CA ASP A 90 18.70 -3.33 13.31
C ASP A 90 17.70 -3.02 14.43
N GLY A 91 16.72 -2.19 14.10
CA GLY A 91 15.60 -1.88 14.97
C GLY A 91 15.86 -0.83 16.07
N ILE A 92 17.07 -0.27 16.18
CA ILE A 92 17.37 0.78 17.17
C ILE A 92 16.50 2.04 16.98
N HIS A 93 16.09 2.31 15.75
CA HIS A 93 15.27 3.49 15.40
C HIS A 93 13.76 3.25 15.51
N LYS A 94 13.28 2.05 15.90
CA LYS A 94 11.84 1.73 15.93
C LYS A 94 11.03 2.62 16.87
N GLU A 95 11.59 2.95 18.03
CA GLU A 95 10.94 3.82 19.02
C GLU A 95 10.83 5.26 18.49
N PHE A 96 11.92 5.77 17.91
CA PHE A 96 11.95 7.08 17.28
C PHE A 96 10.98 7.17 16.09
N GLN A 97 10.99 6.16 15.21
CA GLN A 97 10.07 6.01 14.09
C GLN A 97 8.60 6.11 14.53
N ARG A 98 8.24 5.41 15.60
CA ARG A 98 6.89 5.42 16.18
C ARG A 98 6.53 6.80 16.71
N THR A 99 7.44 7.43 17.43
CA THR A 99 7.20 8.73 18.09
C THR A 99 6.94 9.85 17.08
N ILE A 100 7.61 9.81 15.92
CA ILE A 100 7.45 10.82 14.87
C ILE A 100 6.33 10.50 13.85
N ASP A 101 5.58 9.40 14.04
CA ASP A 101 4.61 8.84 13.08
C ASP A 101 5.21 8.55 11.69
N ALA A 102 6.44 8.06 11.62
CA ALA A 102 7.06 7.69 10.35
C ALA A 102 6.72 6.23 9.95
N GLY A 103 6.54 6.02 8.65
CA GLY A 103 6.41 4.67 8.08
C GLY A 103 7.76 3.96 7.92
N VAL A 104 8.82 4.74 7.69
CA VAL A 104 10.20 4.25 7.54
C VAL A 104 11.13 5.20 8.29
N CYS A 105 12.08 4.65 9.05
CA CYS A 105 13.20 5.38 9.64
C CYS A 105 14.43 4.49 9.65
N ASN A 106 15.27 4.59 8.61
CA ASN A 106 16.42 3.71 8.43
C ASN A 106 17.70 4.54 8.33
N TYR A 107 18.79 4.03 8.89
CA TYR A 107 20.11 4.62 8.70
C TYR A 107 20.68 4.29 7.32
N SER A 108 21.22 5.30 6.64
CA SER A 108 21.96 5.18 5.39
C SER A 108 23.43 5.52 5.64
N ARG A 109 24.32 4.56 5.38
CA ARG A 109 25.77 4.75 5.46
C ARG A 109 26.28 5.73 4.40
N ASP A 110 25.66 5.74 3.22
CA ASP A 110 26.09 6.60 2.11
C ASP A 110 25.81 8.08 2.39
N LEU A 111 24.77 8.37 3.18
CA LEU A 111 24.34 9.73 3.54
C LEU A 111 24.74 10.14 4.96
N ASP A 112 25.31 9.21 5.75
CA ASP A 112 25.55 9.37 7.18
C ASP A 112 24.33 9.95 7.94
N ALA A 113 23.14 9.47 7.56
CA ALA A 113 21.87 10.07 7.99
C ALA A 113 20.76 9.02 8.13
N LEU A 114 19.77 9.33 8.97
CA LEU A 114 18.48 8.63 8.99
C LEU A 114 17.61 9.13 7.83
N ILE A 115 17.16 8.22 6.99
CA ILE A 115 16.14 8.46 5.97
C ILE A 115 14.79 8.21 6.61
N VAL A 116 13.94 9.23 6.62
CA VAL A 116 12.60 9.18 7.17
C VAL A 116 11.58 9.33 6.06
N ILE A 117 10.59 8.42 6.00
CA ILE A 117 9.45 8.49 5.08
C ILE A 117 8.15 8.42 5.88
N SER A 118 7.25 9.37 5.66
CA SER A 118 5.96 9.47 6.36
C SER A 118 4.81 9.78 5.41
N LYS A 119 3.58 9.48 5.83
CA LYS A 119 2.34 9.94 5.18
C LYS A 119 1.81 11.25 5.79
N PHE A 120 2.48 11.78 6.81
CA PHE A 120 2.04 12.94 7.57
C PHE A 120 2.99 14.13 7.44
N GLU A 121 2.43 15.31 7.18
CA GLU A 121 3.19 16.56 7.04
C GLU A 121 3.89 16.96 8.34
N HIS A 122 3.28 16.67 9.51
CA HIS A 122 3.82 17.04 10.81
C HIS A 122 5.05 16.23 11.23
N THR A 123 5.36 15.11 10.57
CA THR A 123 6.44 14.20 10.97
C THR A 123 7.80 14.91 11.00
N GLN A 124 8.09 15.78 10.03
CA GLN A 124 9.36 16.51 10.00
C GLN A 124 9.50 17.47 11.19
N LYS A 125 8.41 18.17 11.53
CA LYS A 125 8.38 19.06 12.71
C LYS A 125 8.57 18.27 13.99
N ARG A 126 7.87 17.13 14.16
CA ARG A 126 8.05 16.26 15.33
C ARG A 126 9.47 15.75 15.47
N ALA A 127 10.06 15.27 14.37
CA ALA A 127 11.44 14.82 14.37
C ALA A 127 12.39 15.92 14.83
N SER A 128 12.21 17.16 14.36
CA SER A 128 13.06 18.29 14.77
C SER A 128 12.98 18.67 16.25
N MET A 129 11.85 18.37 16.92
CA MET A 129 11.65 18.65 18.34
C MET A 129 12.25 17.57 19.25
N LEU A 130 12.56 16.40 18.69
CA LEU A 130 13.06 15.21 19.40
C LEU A 130 14.53 14.90 19.09
N LYS A 131 15.17 15.74 18.25
CA LYS A 131 16.60 15.67 17.94
C LYS A 131 17.45 15.95 19.17
#